data_AF-A0A959ATF4-F1
#
_entry.id   AF-A0A959ATF4-F1
#
_cell.length_a   1.000
_cell.length_b   1.000
_cell.length_c   1.000
_cell.angle_alpha   90.00
_cell.angle_beta   90.00
_cell.angle_gamma   90.00
#
_symmetry.space_group_name_H-M   'P 1'
#
loop_
_entity.id
_entity.type
_entity.pdbx_description
1 polymer ?
#
loop_
_entity_poly.entity_id
_entity_poly.type
_entity_poly.pdbx_seq_one_letter_code
_entity_poly.pdbx_strand_id
1 'polypeptide(L)'
;MKKKNKNSKLKRPPILFDKTQKKVREVKKACHGDFITYWTSNNSSMSESDLVVFYRLLKDRIKADTLYMFIKSDGGSGKTALRIIHLLRRYYKKIVVLVPLNCASAGTMLALGADVIKMGPIAYLTAIDTSITHDLSPVDNDNDRVSVNQTELDRVLKLWDSKKEQNDQNPYTQLYQYIHPLVFGSVDRASSLSIKLTTEILTYHLDDVEKAERISTHLNSDYPSHSYPITSREAARIGLHVEELDKEANDLLIQLSEYYSEMAQRAYSDYDELNYHDNEILSIIEMEGEQIFYQKDKDWHYRKEERKWVPMNDNSSWRRVEKRDGEVQVAPFFIR
;
A
#
# COMPACT_ATOMS: atom_id res chain seq x y z
N MET A 1 10.99 -30.17 33.81
CA MET A 1 10.28 -30.30 32.52
C MET A 1 8.82 -29.92 32.70
N LYS A 2 8.45 -28.66 32.42
CA LYS A 2 7.04 -28.22 32.46
C LYS A 2 6.32 -28.82 31.26
N LYS A 3 5.17 -29.44 31.50
CA LYS A 3 4.30 -30.06 30.50
C LYS A 3 4.00 -29.06 29.37
N LYS A 4 4.31 -29.42 28.12
CA LYS A 4 3.84 -28.72 26.91
C LYS A 4 2.33 -28.57 27.00
N ASN A 5 1.84 -27.34 27.07
CA ASN A 5 0.41 -27.05 27.02
C ASN A 5 -0.05 -27.26 25.57
N LYS A 6 -0.29 -28.52 25.20
CA LYS A 6 -0.55 -28.98 23.82
C LYS A 6 -1.92 -28.55 23.26
N ASN A 7 -2.62 -27.63 23.90
CA ASN A 7 -4.06 -27.38 23.67
C ASN A 7 -4.48 -25.91 23.68
N SER A 8 -3.59 -24.94 23.41
CA SER A 8 -4.07 -23.60 23.05
C SER A 8 -4.64 -23.65 21.62
N LYS A 9 -5.97 -23.59 21.49
CA LYS A 9 -6.64 -23.50 20.19
C LYS A 9 -6.05 -22.30 19.43
N LEU A 10 -5.57 -22.53 18.21
CA LEU A 10 -5.04 -21.47 17.35
C LEU A 10 -6.06 -20.34 17.22
N LYS A 11 -5.68 -19.13 17.61
CA LYS A 11 -6.47 -17.93 17.36
C LYS A 11 -6.40 -17.63 15.87
N ARG A 12 -7.54 -17.31 15.28
CA ARG A 12 -7.67 -16.89 13.89
C ARG A 12 -8.61 -15.69 13.84
N PRO A 13 -8.32 -14.68 13.00
CA PRO A 13 -9.28 -13.62 12.79
C PRO A 13 -10.56 -14.17 12.14
N PRO A 14 -11.70 -13.50 12.35
CA PRO A 14 -12.95 -13.90 11.70
C PRO A 14 -12.88 -13.66 10.18
N ILE A 15 -13.67 -14.42 9.42
CA ILE A 15 -13.90 -14.17 8.00
C ILE A 15 -15.34 -13.67 7.86
N LEU A 16 -15.50 -12.37 7.57
CA LEU A 16 -16.79 -11.68 7.62
C LEU A 16 -17.44 -11.53 6.23
N PHE A 17 -17.26 -12.52 5.35
CA PHE A 17 -17.66 -12.47 3.95
C PHE A 17 -19.11 -12.02 3.73
N ASP A 18 -20.09 -12.59 4.45
CA ASP A 18 -21.49 -12.19 4.26
C ASP A 18 -21.75 -10.71 4.64
N LYS A 19 -21.04 -10.20 5.66
CA LYS A 19 -21.15 -8.80 6.10
C LYS A 19 -20.48 -7.86 5.09
N THR A 20 -19.27 -8.18 4.63
CA THR A 20 -18.54 -7.37 3.64
C THR A 20 -19.29 -7.35 2.30
N GLN A 21 -19.76 -8.50 1.83
CA GLN A 21 -20.53 -8.61 0.59
C GLN A 21 -21.86 -7.86 0.63
N LYS A 22 -22.52 -7.79 1.79
CA LYS A 22 -23.70 -6.94 1.96
C LYS A 22 -23.36 -5.47 1.72
N LYS A 23 -22.27 -4.98 2.33
CA LYS A 23 -21.82 -3.58 2.15
C LYS A 23 -21.30 -3.29 0.75
N VAL A 24 -20.54 -4.21 0.15
CA VAL A 24 -20.10 -4.12 -1.26
C VAL A 24 -21.29 -3.94 -2.21
N ARG A 25 -22.40 -4.66 -1.99
CA ARG A 25 -23.64 -4.47 -2.78
C ARG A 25 -24.32 -3.14 -2.53
N GLU A 26 -24.32 -2.65 -1.29
CA GLU A 26 -24.90 -1.34 -0.94
C GLU A 26 -24.10 -0.21 -1.62
N VAL A 27 -22.77 -0.23 -1.53
CA VAL A 27 -21.90 0.76 -2.19
C VAL A 27 -22.03 0.66 -3.71
N LYS A 28 -21.99 -0.55 -4.28
CA LYS A 28 -22.15 -0.75 -5.72
C LYS A 28 -23.47 -0.18 -6.25
N LYS A 29 -24.57 -0.24 -5.48
CA LYS A 29 -25.86 0.37 -5.87
C LYS A 29 -25.80 1.89 -5.90
N ALA A 30 -24.99 2.51 -5.05
CA ALA A 30 -24.74 3.95 -5.07
C ALA A 30 -23.81 4.36 -6.23
N CYS A 31 -23.01 3.43 -6.75
CA CYS A 31 -22.11 3.64 -7.88
C CYS A 31 -22.77 3.33 -9.22
N HIS A 32 -22.57 4.18 -10.23
CA HIS A 32 -22.99 3.90 -11.60
C HIS A 32 -21.94 3.09 -12.38
N GLY A 33 -21.55 1.93 -11.87
CA GLY A 33 -20.49 1.11 -12.48
C GLY A 33 -20.12 -0.14 -11.69
N ASP A 34 -18.98 -0.73 -12.07
CA ASP A 34 -18.38 -1.81 -11.27
C ASP A 34 -17.77 -1.24 -10.00
N PHE A 35 -17.72 -2.06 -8.95
CA PHE A 35 -17.10 -1.70 -7.67
C PHE A 35 -16.11 -2.77 -7.24
N ILE A 36 -14.89 -2.34 -6.90
CA ILE A 36 -13.82 -3.17 -6.35
C ILE A 36 -13.24 -2.51 -5.10
N THR A 37 -12.83 -3.32 -4.13
CA THR A 37 -12.11 -2.84 -2.96
C THR A 37 -10.66 -3.29 -3.00
N TYR A 38 -9.77 -2.40 -2.56
CA TYR A 38 -8.38 -2.70 -2.28
C TYR A 38 -8.04 -2.15 -0.90
N TRP A 39 -7.90 -3.06 0.07
CA TRP A 39 -7.65 -2.72 1.45
C TRP A 39 -6.41 -3.45 1.96
N THR A 40 -5.46 -2.71 2.54
CA THR A 40 -4.30 -3.31 3.21
C THR A 40 -4.25 -2.93 4.68
N SER A 41 -3.90 -3.88 5.53
CA SER A 41 -3.57 -3.62 6.94
C SER A 41 -2.30 -2.79 7.06
N ASN A 42 -2.02 -2.28 8.26
CA ASN A 42 -0.82 -1.47 8.51
C ASN A 42 0.49 -2.29 8.46
N ASN A 43 0.37 -3.61 8.48
CA ASN A 43 1.49 -4.55 8.40
C ASN A 43 1.70 -5.09 6.97
N SER A 44 1.05 -4.48 5.97
CA SER A 44 1.03 -4.96 4.61
C SER A 44 1.37 -3.86 3.63
N SER A 45 1.99 -4.25 2.52
CA SER A 45 2.38 -3.38 1.44
C SER A 45 1.93 -3.97 0.11
N MET A 46 1.57 -3.12 -0.83
CA MET A 46 1.30 -3.47 -2.22
C MET A 46 2.50 -4.21 -2.84
N SER A 47 2.22 -5.38 -3.40
CA SER A 47 3.18 -6.35 -3.94
C SER A 47 2.77 -6.80 -5.34
N GLU A 48 3.67 -7.46 -6.08
CA GLU A 48 3.32 -7.98 -7.40
C GLU A 48 2.17 -9.01 -7.38
N SER A 49 1.99 -9.71 -6.26
CA SER A 49 0.94 -10.72 -6.13
C SER A 49 -0.46 -10.11 -6.13
N ASP A 50 -0.63 -8.85 -5.68
CA ASP A 50 -1.90 -8.14 -5.71
C ASP A 50 -2.41 -7.98 -7.16
N LEU A 51 -1.52 -7.73 -8.13
CA LEU A 51 -1.88 -7.62 -9.54
C LEU A 51 -2.57 -8.89 -10.07
N VAL A 52 -2.11 -10.07 -9.66
CA VAL A 52 -2.68 -11.35 -10.07
C VAL A 52 -4.11 -11.50 -9.53
N VAL A 53 -4.35 -11.00 -8.31
CA VAL A 53 -5.68 -10.97 -7.69
C VAL A 53 -6.61 -10.01 -8.44
N PHE A 54 -6.14 -8.80 -8.77
CA PHE A 54 -6.90 -7.87 -9.62
C PHE A 54 -7.30 -8.53 -10.95
N TYR A 55 -6.34 -9.15 -11.65
CA TYR A 55 -6.62 -9.86 -12.90
C TYR A 55 -7.63 -10.99 -12.70
N ARG A 56 -7.50 -11.78 -11.63
CA ARG A 56 -8.41 -12.90 -11.33
C ARG A 56 -9.85 -12.43 -11.13
N LEU A 57 -10.05 -11.36 -10.38
CA LEU A 57 -11.38 -10.81 -10.09
C LEU A 57 -12.02 -10.22 -11.35
N LEU A 58 -11.22 -9.65 -12.26
CA LEU A 58 -11.71 -8.95 -13.44
C LEU A 58 -11.92 -9.84 -14.67
N LYS A 59 -11.11 -10.88 -14.87
CA LYS A 59 -11.02 -11.59 -16.18
C LYS A 59 -12.35 -12.18 -16.70
N ASP A 60 -13.21 -12.71 -15.82
CA ASP A 60 -14.42 -13.46 -16.21
C ASP A 60 -15.72 -12.65 -16.05
N ARG A 61 -15.62 -11.32 -15.89
CA ARG A 61 -16.78 -10.44 -15.66
C ARG A 61 -17.18 -9.66 -16.91
N ILE A 62 -18.48 -9.51 -17.13
CA ILE A 62 -19.05 -8.46 -17.99
C ILE A 62 -18.84 -7.13 -17.27
N LYS A 63 -18.22 -6.18 -17.95
CA LYS A 63 -17.72 -4.94 -17.34
C LYS A 63 -18.59 -3.77 -17.71
N ALA A 64 -18.81 -2.88 -16.76
CA ALA A 64 -19.32 -1.54 -17.04
C ALA A 64 -18.22 -0.67 -17.68
N ASP A 65 -18.60 0.47 -18.25
CA ASP A 65 -17.62 1.45 -18.76
C ASP A 65 -16.85 2.16 -17.63
N THR A 66 -17.43 2.22 -16.42
CA THR A 66 -16.86 2.92 -15.26
C THR A 66 -16.57 1.95 -14.11
N LEU A 67 -15.39 2.08 -13.52
CA LEU A 67 -14.98 1.41 -12.28
C LEU A 67 -14.96 2.40 -11.12
N TYR A 68 -15.52 2.00 -9.99
CA TYR A 68 -15.34 2.62 -8.68
C TYR A 68 -14.43 1.74 -7.84
N MET A 69 -13.35 2.32 -7.30
CA MET A 69 -12.35 1.58 -6.53
C MET A 69 -12.16 2.18 -5.15
N PHE A 70 -12.57 1.45 -4.11
CA PHE A 70 -12.22 1.81 -2.73
C PHE A 70 -10.75 1.48 -2.47
N ILE A 71 -9.97 2.46 -1.99
CA ILE A 71 -8.59 2.25 -1.57
C ILE A 71 -8.40 2.63 -0.10
N LYS A 72 -7.81 1.72 0.66
CA LYS A 72 -7.04 2.01 1.89
C LYS A 72 -5.71 1.30 1.77
N SER A 73 -4.61 2.04 1.75
CA SER A 73 -3.29 1.44 1.59
C SER A 73 -2.19 2.23 2.26
N ASP A 74 -1.22 1.51 2.82
CA ASP A 74 -0.02 2.06 3.47
C ASP A 74 1.19 2.11 2.52
N GLY A 75 0.97 1.85 1.23
CA GLY A 75 2.00 1.95 0.19
C GLY A 75 2.53 0.61 -0.29
N GLY A 76 3.77 0.59 -0.76
CA GLY A 76 4.42 -0.59 -1.35
C GLY A 76 5.06 -0.30 -2.70
N SER A 77 4.88 -1.20 -3.67
CA SER A 77 5.53 -1.11 -4.98
C SER A 77 4.80 -0.16 -5.94
N GLY A 78 5.42 0.98 -6.27
CA GLY A 78 4.94 1.88 -7.33
C GLY A 78 4.88 1.21 -8.71
N LYS A 79 5.75 0.23 -8.98
CA LYS A 79 5.70 -0.57 -10.22
C LYS A 79 4.42 -1.41 -10.28
N THR A 80 3.98 -1.95 -9.15
CA THR A 80 2.71 -2.67 -9.06
C THR A 80 1.54 -1.72 -9.30
N ALA A 81 1.57 -0.51 -8.70
CA ALA A 81 0.54 0.49 -8.92
C ALA A 81 0.35 0.80 -10.41
N LEU A 82 1.45 1.08 -11.14
CA LEU A 82 1.40 1.28 -12.60
C LEU A 82 0.81 0.07 -13.33
N ARG A 83 1.25 -1.16 -12.99
CA ARG A 83 0.75 -2.38 -13.65
C ARG A 83 -0.74 -2.61 -13.38
N ILE A 84 -1.22 -2.29 -12.18
CA ILE A 84 -2.65 -2.36 -11.83
C ILE A 84 -3.41 -1.33 -12.65
N ILE A 85 -2.99 -0.07 -12.70
CA ILE A 85 -3.66 0.97 -13.51
C ILE A 85 -3.68 0.59 -14.99
N HIS A 86 -2.56 0.13 -15.54
CA HIS A 86 -2.49 -0.34 -16.92
C HIS A 86 -3.50 -1.47 -17.17
N LEU A 87 -3.62 -2.43 -16.25
CA LEU A 87 -4.62 -3.50 -16.34
C LEU A 87 -6.05 -2.94 -16.29
N LEU A 88 -6.37 -2.05 -15.36
CA LEU A 88 -7.71 -1.48 -15.22
C LEU A 88 -8.10 -0.67 -16.46
N ARG A 89 -7.16 0.07 -17.06
CA ARG A 89 -7.38 0.86 -18.28
C ARG A 89 -7.66 0.01 -19.53
N ARG A 90 -7.30 -1.29 -19.52
CA ARG A 90 -7.73 -2.22 -20.58
C ARG A 90 -9.21 -2.59 -20.51
N TYR A 91 -9.83 -2.37 -19.36
CA TYR A 91 -11.16 -2.85 -19.01
C TYR A 91 -12.18 -1.73 -18.81
N TYR A 92 -11.73 -0.56 -18.37
CA TYR A 92 -12.58 0.55 -17.98
C TYR A 92 -12.15 1.83 -18.69
N LYS A 93 -13.14 2.58 -19.18
CA LYS A 93 -12.92 3.90 -19.80
C LYS A 93 -12.73 4.99 -18.75
N LYS A 94 -13.46 4.86 -17.63
CA LYS A 94 -13.41 5.79 -16.51
C LYS A 94 -13.17 5.04 -15.20
N ILE A 95 -12.28 5.56 -14.38
CA ILE A 95 -11.93 5.05 -13.06
C ILE A 95 -12.18 6.17 -12.05
N VAL A 96 -12.97 5.88 -11.03
CA VAL A 96 -13.22 6.76 -9.89
C VAL A 96 -12.69 6.07 -8.65
N VAL A 97 -11.73 6.70 -7.97
CA VAL A 97 -11.17 6.16 -6.72
C VAL A 97 -11.91 6.79 -5.54
N LEU A 98 -12.27 5.96 -4.57
CA LEU A 98 -12.93 6.35 -3.33
C LEU A 98 -11.94 6.15 -2.18
N VAL A 99 -11.53 7.25 -1.53
CA VAL A 99 -10.56 7.26 -0.43
C VAL A 99 -11.25 7.78 0.82
N PRO A 100 -11.81 6.91 1.68
CA PRO A 100 -12.40 7.31 2.95
C PRO A 100 -11.36 7.49 4.07
N LEU A 101 -10.16 6.91 3.91
CA LEU A 101 -9.10 6.83 4.92
C LEU A 101 -7.74 7.22 4.30
N ASN A 102 -6.67 6.51 4.64
CA ASN A 102 -5.32 6.80 4.15
C ASN A 102 -5.00 6.08 2.84
N CYS A 103 -4.25 6.76 1.98
CA CYS A 103 -3.72 6.19 0.75
C CYS A 103 -2.27 6.67 0.57
N ALA A 104 -1.31 5.91 1.08
CA ALA A 104 0.09 6.35 1.18
C ALA A 104 0.95 5.85 0.02
N SER A 105 1.95 6.63 -0.40
CA SER A 105 3.02 6.25 -1.32
C SER A 105 2.52 5.56 -2.60
N ALA A 106 2.84 4.28 -2.83
CA ALA A 106 2.31 3.53 -3.98
C ALA A 106 0.77 3.44 -4.02
N GLY A 107 0.10 3.52 -2.87
CA GLY A 107 -1.35 3.70 -2.80
C GLY A 107 -1.76 5.04 -3.42
N THR A 108 -1.06 6.14 -3.09
CA THR A 108 -1.25 7.43 -3.75
C THR A 108 -1.06 7.30 -5.26
N MET A 109 0.02 6.64 -5.72
CA MET A 109 0.23 6.37 -7.14
C MET A 109 -0.97 5.61 -7.77
N LEU A 110 -1.52 4.61 -7.08
CA LEU A 110 -2.72 3.91 -7.56
C LEU A 110 -3.95 4.83 -7.62
N ALA A 111 -4.14 5.72 -6.65
CA ALA A 111 -5.23 6.71 -6.68
C ALA A 111 -5.09 7.71 -7.85
N LEU A 112 -3.85 8.13 -8.16
CA LEU A 112 -3.54 9.07 -9.24
C LEU A 112 -3.85 8.52 -10.63
N GLY A 113 -4.00 7.20 -10.79
CA GLY A 113 -4.42 6.60 -12.06
C GLY A 113 -5.92 6.74 -12.35
N ALA A 114 -6.69 7.31 -11.43
CA ALA A 114 -8.12 7.55 -11.59
C ALA A 114 -8.41 8.92 -12.22
N ASP A 115 -9.50 9.00 -12.98
CA ASP A 115 -9.99 10.24 -13.58
C ASP A 115 -10.57 11.20 -12.52
N VAL A 116 -11.04 10.64 -11.40
CA VAL A 116 -11.58 11.38 -10.25
C VAL A 116 -11.16 10.67 -8.96
N ILE A 117 -10.66 11.43 -7.99
CA ILE A 117 -10.40 10.95 -6.63
C ILE A 117 -11.46 11.55 -5.71
N LYS A 118 -12.36 10.71 -5.19
CA LYS A 118 -13.33 11.12 -4.17
C LYS A 118 -12.76 10.87 -2.79
N MET A 119 -12.59 11.94 -2.01
CA MET A 119 -11.97 11.87 -0.68
C MET A 119 -13.00 12.06 0.42
N GLY A 120 -12.86 11.28 1.51
CA GLY A 120 -13.66 11.43 2.72
C GLY A 120 -13.11 12.53 3.63
N PRO A 121 -13.86 12.93 4.67
CA PRO A 121 -13.51 14.06 5.54
C PRO A 121 -12.24 13.84 6.38
N ILE A 122 -11.84 12.58 6.60
CA ILE A 122 -10.61 12.21 7.33
C ILE A 122 -9.54 11.61 6.40
N ALA A 123 -9.78 11.67 5.09
CA ALA A 123 -8.93 11.03 4.11
C ALA A 123 -7.68 11.87 3.81
N TYR A 124 -6.59 11.19 3.51
CA TYR A 124 -5.36 11.84 3.06
C TYR A 124 -4.56 10.93 2.13
N LEU A 125 -3.89 11.56 1.17
CA LEU A 125 -2.82 10.97 0.39
C LEU A 125 -1.47 11.29 1.06
N THR A 126 -0.37 10.69 0.60
CA THR A 126 0.97 11.04 1.08
C THR A 126 1.92 11.27 -0.09
N ALA A 127 3.15 11.71 0.23
CA ALA A 127 4.19 11.85 -0.77
C ALA A 127 4.57 10.50 -1.40
N ILE A 128 5.15 10.57 -2.59
CA ILE A 128 5.54 9.39 -3.39
C ILE A 128 7.06 9.16 -3.41
N ASP A 129 7.81 9.92 -2.61
CA ASP A 129 9.24 9.76 -2.49
C ASP A 129 9.60 8.37 -2.00
N THR A 130 10.66 7.81 -2.57
CA THR A 130 11.11 6.47 -2.26
C THR A 130 12.43 6.54 -1.50
N SER A 131 12.43 5.92 -0.32
CA SER A 131 13.66 5.59 0.41
C SER A 131 14.16 4.21 0.00
N ILE A 132 15.47 3.97 0.05
CA ILE A 132 16.06 2.67 -0.27
C ILE A 132 17.01 2.19 0.83
N THR A 133 16.95 0.88 1.09
CA THR A 133 17.92 0.18 1.92
C THR A 133 18.88 -0.62 1.02
N HIS A 134 19.88 0.06 0.46
CA HIS A 134 20.93 -0.53 -0.37
C HIS A 134 21.89 -1.41 0.47
N ASP A 135 22.56 -2.39 -0.14
CA ASP A 135 23.52 -3.28 0.56
C ASP A 135 24.70 -2.54 1.22
N LEU A 136 25.01 -1.35 0.70
CA LEU A 136 26.05 -0.44 1.18
C LEU A 136 25.49 0.77 1.96
N SER A 137 24.24 0.68 2.42
CA SER A 137 23.66 1.72 3.28
C SER A 137 24.36 1.73 4.64
N PRO A 138 24.30 2.87 5.35
CA PRO A 138 24.75 2.94 6.74
C PRO A 138 24.04 1.89 7.60
N VAL A 139 24.68 1.50 8.69
CA VAL A 139 24.07 0.65 9.72
C VAL A 139 23.85 1.45 11.00
N ASP A 140 22.77 1.15 11.70
CA ASP A 140 22.49 1.74 13.01
C ASP A 140 23.19 0.98 14.15
N ASN A 141 22.89 1.35 15.40
CA ASN A 141 23.49 0.73 16.59
C ASN A 141 23.06 -0.73 16.80
N ASP A 142 21.96 -1.15 16.19
CA ASP A 142 21.43 -2.51 16.25
C ASP A 142 21.94 -3.37 15.07
N ASN A 143 22.84 -2.80 14.26
CA ASN A 143 23.44 -3.41 13.07
C ASN A 143 22.42 -3.69 11.95
N ASP A 144 21.31 -2.94 11.96
CA ASP A 144 20.32 -2.93 10.89
C ASP A 144 20.69 -1.85 9.86
N ARG A 145 20.41 -2.14 8.58
CA ARG A 145 20.68 -1.18 7.51
C ARG A 145 19.65 -0.05 7.54
N VAL A 146 20.14 1.17 7.56
CA VAL A 146 19.34 2.39 7.54
C VAL A 146 18.88 2.68 6.11
N SER A 147 17.60 3.00 5.94
CA SER A 147 17.08 3.48 4.66
C SER A 147 17.55 4.90 4.39
N VAL A 148 17.93 5.20 3.15
CA VAL A 148 18.36 6.53 2.72
C VAL A 148 17.35 7.08 1.71
N ASN A 149 16.98 8.36 1.87
CA ASN A 149 16.05 9.05 0.98
C ASN A 149 16.76 10.20 0.24
N GLN A 150 16.48 10.36 -1.06
CA GLN A 150 17.01 11.45 -1.88
C GLN A 150 16.69 12.82 -1.30
N THR A 151 15.44 13.04 -0.87
CA THR A 151 14.96 14.32 -0.35
C THR A 151 15.71 14.72 0.92
N GLU A 152 16.11 13.76 1.76
CA GLU A 152 16.90 14.04 2.96
C GLU A 152 18.33 14.47 2.61
N LEU A 153 18.96 13.80 1.64
CA LEU A 153 20.28 14.20 1.13
C LEU A 153 20.24 15.59 0.51
N ASP A 154 19.23 15.86 -0.33
CA ASP A 154 19.04 17.18 -0.94
C ASP A 154 18.82 18.27 0.11
N ARG A 155 18.13 17.97 1.21
CA ARG A 155 17.95 18.90 2.33
C ARG A 155 19.26 19.19 3.04
N VAL A 156 20.11 18.18 3.27
CA VAL A 156 21.45 18.37 3.84
C VAL A 156 22.29 19.28 2.94
N LEU A 157 22.28 19.03 1.62
CA LEU A 157 23.02 19.84 0.65
C LEU A 157 22.48 21.28 0.56
N LYS A 158 21.15 21.47 0.57
CA LYS A 158 20.52 22.80 0.61
C LYS A 158 20.87 23.57 1.88
N LEU A 159 20.90 22.89 3.04
CA LEU A 159 21.31 23.49 4.30
C LEU A 159 22.78 23.90 4.28
N TRP A 160 23.65 23.07 3.73
CA TRP A 160 25.05 23.41 3.51
C TRP A 160 25.19 24.62 2.60
N ASP A 161 24.54 24.62 1.43
CA ASP A 161 24.58 25.72 0.47
C ASP A 161 24.08 27.04 1.07
N SER A 162 23.12 27.00 1.99
CA SER A 162 22.62 28.20 2.70
C SER A 162 23.59 28.78 3.73
N LYS A 163 24.58 27.99 4.17
CA LYS A 163 25.52 28.34 5.23
C LYS A 163 26.98 28.40 4.78
N LYS A 164 27.27 27.98 3.54
CA LYS A 164 28.64 27.84 3.05
C LYS A 164 29.38 29.18 2.97
N GLU A 165 30.65 29.17 3.36
CA GLU A 165 31.58 30.28 3.19
C GLU A 165 32.40 30.13 1.89
N GLN A 166 33.09 31.18 1.45
CA GLN A 166 33.83 31.18 0.18
C GLN A 166 34.90 30.09 0.06
N ASN A 167 35.45 29.61 1.17
CA ASN A 167 36.53 28.63 1.21
C ASN A 167 36.07 27.21 1.52
N ASP A 168 34.76 26.99 1.65
CA ASP A 168 34.21 25.69 1.96
C ASP A 168 34.41 24.71 0.79
N GLN A 169 34.89 23.52 1.11
CA GLN A 169 35.10 22.46 0.13
C GLN A 169 33.79 21.74 -0.20
N ASN A 170 33.83 20.92 -1.26
CA ASN A 170 32.71 20.09 -1.65
C ASN A 170 32.31 19.12 -0.51
N PRO A 171 31.05 19.16 -0.02
CA PRO A 171 30.61 18.37 1.12
C PRO A 171 30.52 16.86 0.84
N TYR A 172 30.53 16.43 -0.43
CA TYR A 172 30.43 15.02 -0.80
C TYR A 172 31.57 14.19 -0.21
N THR A 173 32.79 14.72 -0.13
CA THR A 173 33.93 13.98 0.43
C THR A 173 33.70 13.57 1.88
N GLN A 174 33.06 14.44 2.67
CA GLN A 174 32.69 14.16 4.06
C GLN A 174 31.48 13.23 4.11
N LEU A 175 30.47 13.44 3.27
CA LEU A 175 29.28 12.57 3.23
C LEU A 175 29.62 11.14 2.80
N TYR A 176 30.56 10.94 1.88
CA TYR A 176 30.99 9.62 1.42
C TYR A 176 31.66 8.76 2.49
N GLN A 177 32.09 9.36 3.60
CA GLN A 177 32.59 8.63 4.76
C GLN A 177 31.46 7.93 5.54
N TYR A 178 30.22 8.40 5.37
CA TYR A 178 29.05 7.88 6.08
C TYR A 178 28.08 7.15 5.13
N ILE A 179 27.93 7.64 3.90
CA ILE A 179 27.00 7.10 2.91
C ILE A 179 27.79 6.76 1.65
N HIS A 180 27.83 5.49 1.28
CA HIS A 180 28.62 5.05 0.12
C HIS A 180 28.13 5.69 -1.20
N PRO A 181 29.00 6.12 -2.14
CA PRO A 181 28.60 6.76 -3.40
C PRO A 181 27.57 5.99 -4.24
N LEU A 182 27.64 4.64 -4.24
CA LEU A 182 26.63 3.80 -4.90
C LEU A 182 25.23 3.91 -4.28
N VAL A 183 25.12 4.32 -3.02
CA VAL A 183 23.84 4.62 -2.36
C VAL A 183 23.28 5.91 -2.95
N PHE A 184 24.09 6.98 -3.09
CA PHE A 184 23.69 8.23 -3.77
C PHE A 184 23.14 7.96 -5.18
N GLY A 185 23.87 7.22 -6.01
CA GLY A 185 23.38 6.86 -7.35
C GLY A 185 22.12 5.99 -7.33
N SER A 186 21.88 5.23 -6.25
CA SER A 186 20.70 4.40 -6.12
C SER A 186 19.46 5.17 -5.63
N VAL A 187 19.62 6.14 -4.72
CA VAL A 187 18.52 7.03 -4.28
C VAL A 187 18.08 7.97 -5.40
N ASP A 188 19.02 8.53 -6.19
CA ASP A 188 18.72 9.37 -7.34
C ASP A 188 17.86 8.61 -8.37
N ARG A 189 18.29 7.38 -8.69
CA ARG A 189 17.54 6.48 -9.56
C ARG A 189 16.17 6.10 -9.00
N ALA A 190 16.05 5.90 -7.69
CA ALA A 190 14.76 5.57 -7.04
C ALA A 190 13.79 6.76 -7.08
N SER A 191 14.29 7.97 -6.84
CA SER A 191 13.53 9.22 -6.99
C SER A 191 13.06 9.42 -8.43
N SER A 192 13.98 9.31 -9.40
CA SER A 192 13.68 9.39 -10.83
C SER A 192 12.65 8.35 -11.29
N LEU A 193 12.73 7.13 -10.76
CA LEU A 193 11.75 6.08 -11.04
C LEU A 193 10.35 6.46 -10.49
N SER A 194 10.27 7.01 -9.29
CA SER A 194 8.99 7.40 -8.65
C SER A 194 8.28 8.49 -9.45
N ILE A 195 9.03 9.49 -9.90
CA ILE A 195 8.53 10.55 -10.79
C ILE A 195 8.06 9.93 -12.11
N LYS A 196 8.90 9.12 -12.76
CA LYS A 196 8.56 8.50 -14.06
C LYS A 196 7.29 7.64 -13.98
N LEU A 197 7.18 6.79 -12.96
CA LEU A 197 6.02 5.93 -12.76
C LEU A 197 4.75 6.76 -12.56
N THR A 198 4.82 7.82 -11.76
CA THR A 198 3.66 8.66 -11.47
C THR A 198 3.23 9.47 -12.69
N THR A 199 4.19 10.00 -13.46
CA THR A 199 3.91 10.71 -14.71
C THR A 199 3.20 9.78 -15.69
N GLU A 200 3.73 8.57 -15.90
CA GLU A 200 3.10 7.55 -16.76
C GLU A 200 1.67 7.23 -16.29
N ILE A 201 1.47 7.04 -14.98
CA ILE A 201 0.14 6.77 -14.41
C ILE A 201 -0.85 7.92 -14.70
N LEU A 202 -0.42 9.18 -14.53
CA LEU A 202 -1.26 10.35 -14.77
C LEU A 202 -1.65 10.46 -16.25
N THR A 203 -0.74 10.13 -17.17
CA THR A 203 -1.00 10.23 -18.62
C THR A 203 -2.07 9.27 -19.17
N TYR A 204 -2.58 8.33 -18.35
CA TYR A 204 -3.74 7.53 -18.75
C TYR A 204 -5.07 8.32 -18.82
N HIS A 205 -5.14 9.50 -18.20
CA HIS A 205 -6.33 10.34 -18.19
C HIS A 205 -6.04 11.84 -18.27
N LEU A 206 -4.80 12.25 -18.05
CA LEU A 206 -4.35 13.63 -18.18
C LEU A 206 -3.55 13.82 -19.47
N ASP A 207 -4.15 14.48 -20.47
CA ASP A 207 -3.50 14.74 -21.77
C ASP A 207 -2.32 15.72 -21.67
N ASP A 208 -2.31 16.59 -20.65
CA ASP A 208 -1.25 17.57 -20.40
C ASP A 208 -0.07 16.91 -19.68
N VAL A 209 0.92 16.49 -20.47
CA VAL A 209 2.15 15.83 -19.98
C VAL A 209 2.98 16.75 -19.08
N GLU A 210 3.06 18.05 -19.37
CA GLU A 210 3.80 19.00 -18.53
C GLU A 210 3.14 19.15 -17.16
N LYS A 211 1.81 19.17 -17.11
CA LYS A 211 1.06 19.15 -15.85
C LYS A 211 1.27 17.82 -15.11
N ALA A 212 1.30 16.69 -15.80
CA ALA A 212 1.58 15.39 -15.19
C ALA A 212 2.98 15.38 -14.54
N GLU A 213 4.01 15.84 -15.24
CA GLU A 213 5.38 15.93 -14.72
C GLU A 213 5.49 16.89 -13.52
N ARG A 214 4.81 18.04 -13.58
CA ARG A 214 4.76 19.00 -12.46
C ARG A 214 4.14 18.37 -11.21
N ILE A 215 3.00 17.68 -11.36
CA ILE A 215 2.32 17.00 -10.25
C ILE A 215 3.22 15.92 -9.66
N SER A 216 3.82 15.06 -10.51
CA SER A 216 4.72 13.99 -10.06
C SER A 216 5.94 14.54 -9.31
N THR A 217 6.56 15.60 -9.82
CA THR A 217 7.75 16.21 -9.19
C THR A 217 7.40 16.82 -7.83
N HIS A 218 6.27 17.53 -7.76
CA HIS A 218 5.77 18.15 -6.53
C HIS A 218 5.46 17.09 -5.46
N LEU A 219 4.75 16.02 -5.84
CA LEU A 219 4.43 14.90 -4.94
C LEU A 219 5.66 14.16 -4.41
N ASN A 220 6.76 14.17 -5.15
CA ASN A 220 8.00 13.52 -4.77
C ASN A 220 8.89 14.42 -3.90
N SER A 221 8.94 15.73 -4.14
CA SER A 221 10.07 16.54 -3.65
C SER A 221 9.68 17.68 -2.71
N ASP A 222 8.43 18.14 -2.74
CA ASP A 222 8.06 19.43 -2.14
C ASP A 222 7.50 19.29 -0.71
N TYR A 223 7.21 18.07 -0.27
CA TYR A 223 6.70 17.81 1.07
C TYR A 223 7.80 17.64 2.13
N PRO A 224 7.56 18.07 3.38
CA PRO A 224 8.57 18.03 4.45
C PRO A 224 8.83 16.62 5.01
N SER A 225 7.91 15.69 4.81
CA SER A 225 7.99 14.32 5.30
C SER A 225 7.23 13.38 4.38
N HIS A 226 7.68 12.13 4.25
CA HIS A 226 6.99 11.10 3.50
C HIS A 226 5.53 10.92 3.95
N SER A 227 5.28 11.02 5.26
CA SER A 227 3.96 10.90 5.89
C SER A 227 3.15 12.20 5.94
N TYR A 228 3.54 13.23 5.17
CA TYR A 228 2.80 14.50 5.16
C TYR A 228 1.37 14.26 4.64
N PRO A 229 0.32 14.68 5.38
CA PRO A 229 -1.06 14.42 4.98
C PRO A 229 -1.49 15.39 3.88
N ILE A 230 -1.63 14.87 2.66
CA ILE A 230 -2.17 15.59 1.51
C ILE A 230 -3.69 15.46 1.56
N THR A 231 -4.35 16.45 2.16
CA THR A 231 -5.81 16.54 2.25
C THR A 231 -6.46 16.84 0.89
N SER A 232 -7.79 16.71 0.78
CA SER A 232 -8.53 17.04 -0.46
C SER A 232 -8.23 18.45 -0.98
N ARG A 233 -8.11 19.43 -0.07
CA ARG A 233 -7.74 20.81 -0.39
C ARG A 233 -6.34 20.93 -1.01
N GLU A 234 -5.37 20.19 -0.48
CA GLU A 234 -4.00 20.21 -1.00
C GLU A 234 -3.90 19.45 -2.33
N ALA A 235 -4.54 18.29 -2.42
CA ALA A 235 -4.62 17.50 -3.64
C ALA A 235 -5.25 18.31 -4.81
N ALA A 236 -6.32 19.06 -4.54
CA ALA A 236 -6.91 19.98 -5.52
C ALA A 236 -5.95 21.13 -5.89
N ARG A 237 -5.24 21.71 -4.91
CA ARG A 237 -4.28 22.81 -5.14
C ARG A 237 -3.14 22.41 -6.06
N ILE A 238 -2.63 21.19 -5.94
CA ILE A 238 -1.51 20.69 -6.77
C ILE A 238 -1.98 20.30 -8.18
N GLY A 239 -3.29 20.26 -8.43
CA GLY A 239 -3.89 20.09 -9.76
C GLY A 239 -4.57 18.75 -10.01
N LEU A 240 -4.80 17.94 -8.97
CA LEU A 240 -5.57 16.70 -9.06
C LEU A 240 -7.08 16.98 -9.15
N HIS A 241 -7.80 16.13 -9.85
CA HIS A 241 -9.26 16.19 -9.90
C HIS A 241 -9.85 15.49 -8.67
N VAL A 242 -10.17 16.29 -7.66
CA VAL A 242 -10.69 15.81 -6.38
C VAL A 242 -12.13 16.25 -6.19
N GLU A 243 -12.96 15.32 -5.76
CA GLU A 243 -14.33 15.57 -5.29
C GLU A 243 -14.45 15.12 -3.82
N GLU A 244 -15.38 15.70 -3.08
CA GLU A 244 -15.73 15.19 -1.75
C GLU A 244 -16.64 13.96 -1.89
N LEU A 245 -16.43 12.94 -1.05
CA LEU A 245 -17.37 11.84 -0.91
C LEU A 245 -18.68 12.36 -0.30
N ASP A 246 -19.80 11.94 -0.86
CA ASP A 246 -21.08 12.14 -0.18
C ASP A 246 -21.09 11.37 1.15
N LYS A 247 -21.85 11.91 2.12
CA LYS A 247 -21.86 11.38 3.49
C LYS A 247 -22.29 9.91 3.53
N GLU A 248 -23.27 9.54 2.73
CA GLU A 248 -23.85 8.20 2.73
C GLU A 248 -22.84 7.16 2.19
N ALA A 249 -22.19 7.45 1.07
CA ALA A 249 -21.12 6.62 0.53
C ALA A 249 -19.94 6.53 1.49
N ASN A 250 -19.53 7.65 2.10
CA ASN A 250 -18.45 7.65 3.08
C ASN A 250 -18.79 6.74 4.28
N ASP A 251 -19.98 6.86 4.86
CA ASP A 251 -20.40 6.04 6.01
C ASP A 251 -20.42 4.54 5.66
N LEU A 252 -20.83 4.18 4.45
CA LEU A 252 -20.79 2.80 3.96
C LEU A 252 -19.35 2.28 3.82
N LEU A 253 -18.44 3.08 3.27
CA LEU A 253 -17.04 2.73 3.10
C LEU A 253 -16.30 2.60 4.44
N ILE A 254 -16.60 3.46 5.41
CA ILE A 254 -16.07 3.36 6.77
C ILE A 254 -16.53 2.05 7.43
N GLN A 255 -17.83 1.74 7.38
CA GLN A 255 -18.35 0.45 7.92
C GLN A 255 -17.72 -0.77 7.24
N LEU A 256 -17.46 -0.69 5.93
CA LEU A 256 -16.77 -1.75 5.21
C LEU A 256 -15.31 -1.90 5.70
N SER A 257 -14.62 -0.78 5.92
CA SER A 257 -13.26 -0.78 6.48
C SER A 257 -13.22 -1.28 7.94
N GLU A 258 -14.27 -1.06 8.73
CA GLU A 258 -14.40 -1.63 10.08
C GLU A 258 -14.43 -3.16 10.03
N TYR A 259 -15.19 -3.77 9.11
CA TYR A 259 -15.18 -5.22 8.92
C TYR A 259 -13.82 -5.73 8.46
N TYR A 260 -13.16 -5.04 7.53
CA TYR A 260 -11.79 -5.41 7.13
C TYR A 260 -10.80 -5.31 8.29
N SER A 261 -10.95 -4.29 9.15
CA SER A 261 -10.11 -4.14 10.34
C SER A 261 -10.36 -5.24 11.38
N GLU A 262 -11.60 -5.68 11.55
CA GLU A 262 -11.94 -6.85 12.39
C GLU A 262 -11.32 -8.14 11.84
N MET A 263 -11.38 -8.33 10.51
CA MET A 263 -10.74 -9.46 9.81
C MET A 263 -9.21 -9.40 9.86
N ALA A 264 -8.62 -8.22 10.00
CA ALA A 264 -7.16 -8.03 10.02
C ALA A 264 -6.57 -7.98 11.44
N GLN A 265 -7.34 -8.30 12.47
CA GLN A 265 -6.82 -8.35 13.83
C GLN A 265 -5.68 -9.37 13.96
N ARG A 266 -4.59 -8.95 14.63
CA ARG A 266 -3.46 -9.83 14.96
C ARG A 266 -3.93 -10.94 15.91
N ALA A 267 -3.84 -12.19 15.48
CA ALA A 267 -4.27 -13.34 16.25
C ALA A 267 -3.06 -14.19 16.70
N TYR A 268 -2.31 -13.68 17.69
CA TYR A 268 -1.17 -14.42 18.25
C TYR A 268 -1.60 -15.57 19.17
N SER A 269 -1.02 -16.74 18.93
CA SER A 269 -1.13 -17.90 19.82
C SER A 269 0.25 -18.22 20.39
N ASP A 270 0.50 -17.79 21.63
CA ASP A 270 1.76 -18.04 22.32
C ASP A 270 1.82 -19.51 22.77
N TYR A 271 2.85 -20.23 22.36
CA TYR A 271 3.10 -21.61 22.80
C TYR A 271 4.00 -21.63 24.03
N ASP A 272 5.04 -20.81 24.03
CA ASP A 272 5.96 -20.54 25.14
C ASP A 272 6.73 -19.21 24.92
N GLU A 273 7.68 -18.89 25.80
CA GLU A 273 8.48 -17.65 25.74
C GLU A 273 9.30 -17.47 24.45
N LEU A 274 9.56 -18.55 23.72
CA LEU A 274 10.40 -18.57 22.52
C LEU A 274 9.63 -18.94 21.27
N ASN A 275 8.33 -19.25 21.37
CA ASN A 275 7.54 -19.76 20.26
C ASN A 275 6.13 -19.19 20.28
N TYR A 276 5.72 -18.59 19.18
CA TYR A 276 4.34 -18.16 18.96
C TYR A 276 3.92 -18.41 17.52
N HIS A 277 2.60 -18.46 17.31
CA HIS A 277 2.00 -18.54 16.00
C HIS A 277 1.34 -17.21 15.65
N ASP A 278 1.55 -16.79 14.40
CA ASP A 278 1.06 -15.54 13.84
C ASP A 278 0.04 -15.83 12.73
N ASN A 279 -1.21 -15.44 13.02
CA ASN A 279 -2.30 -15.50 12.07
C ASN A 279 -2.91 -14.11 11.88
N GLU A 280 -2.80 -13.55 10.68
CA GLU A 280 -3.24 -12.19 10.37
C GLU A 280 -3.67 -12.12 8.90
N ILE A 281 -4.78 -11.43 8.62
CA ILE A 281 -5.15 -11.08 7.23
C ILE A 281 -4.55 -9.73 6.90
N LEU A 282 -3.70 -9.69 5.88
CA LEU A 282 -2.86 -8.54 5.58
C LEU A 282 -3.42 -7.66 4.47
N SER A 283 -3.99 -8.25 3.43
CA SER A 283 -4.52 -7.57 2.24
C SER A 283 -5.85 -8.21 1.86
N ILE A 284 -6.84 -7.42 1.47
CA ILE A 284 -8.17 -7.86 1.05
C ILE A 284 -8.54 -7.13 -0.23
N ILE A 285 -8.88 -7.91 -1.27
CA ILE A 285 -9.36 -7.41 -2.55
C ILE A 285 -10.69 -8.10 -2.85
N GLU A 286 -11.74 -7.32 -3.05
CA GLU A 286 -13.10 -7.86 -3.12
C GLU A 286 -13.92 -7.20 -4.22
N MET A 287 -14.72 -8.01 -4.90
CA MET A 287 -15.81 -7.56 -5.76
C MET A 287 -17.10 -8.29 -5.33
N GLU A 288 -18.23 -7.88 -5.88
CA GLU A 288 -19.48 -8.60 -5.63
C GLU A 288 -19.37 -10.09 -6.00
N GLY A 289 -19.68 -10.95 -5.04
CA GLY A 289 -19.65 -12.41 -5.13
C GLY A 289 -18.32 -13.08 -4.76
N GLU A 290 -17.23 -12.33 -4.63
CA GLU A 290 -15.89 -12.91 -4.49
C GLU A 290 -14.95 -12.01 -3.69
N GLN A 291 -14.31 -12.59 -2.67
CA GLN A 291 -13.31 -11.93 -1.83
C GLN A 291 -12.02 -12.73 -1.87
N ILE A 292 -10.89 -12.07 -2.07
CA ILE A 292 -9.57 -12.71 -2.05
C ILE A 292 -8.71 -11.93 -1.06
N PHE A 293 -8.10 -12.64 -0.11
CA PHE A 293 -7.27 -12.02 0.92
C PHE A 293 -5.94 -12.75 1.11
N TYR A 294 -4.89 -12.03 1.48
CA TYR A 294 -3.62 -12.63 1.85
C TYR A 294 -3.59 -12.92 3.34
N GLN A 295 -3.40 -14.18 3.70
CA GLN A 295 -3.30 -14.62 5.08
C GLN A 295 -1.86 -14.93 5.42
N LYS A 296 -1.33 -14.25 6.43
CA LYS A 296 -0.13 -14.66 7.14
C LYS A 296 -0.50 -15.79 8.09
N ASP A 297 0.19 -16.91 7.98
CA ASP A 297 -0.10 -18.12 8.75
C ASP A 297 1.22 -18.85 9.00
N LYS A 298 1.95 -18.44 10.05
CA LYS A 298 3.30 -18.96 10.29
C LYS A 298 3.68 -18.98 11.77
N ASP A 299 4.57 -19.90 12.11
CA ASP A 299 5.18 -19.96 13.42
C ASP A 299 6.43 -19.07 13.46
N TRP A 300 6.78 -18.63 14.66
CA TRP A 300 7.98 -17.88 14.95
C TRP A 300 8.73 -18.52 16.10
N HIS A 301 10.05 -18.64 15.94
CA HIS A 301 10.94 -19.15 16.97
C HIS A 301 12.05 -18.12 17.28
N TYR A 302 12.23 -17.76 18.55
CA TYR A 302 13.32 -16.89 18.96
C TYR A 302 14.62 -17.70 19.13
N ARG A 303 15.59 -17.46 18.25
CA ARG A 303 16.93 -18.04 18.35
C ARG A 303 17.80 -17.17 19.24
N LYS A 304 18.12 -17.67 20.44
CA LYS A 304 18.88 -16.92 21.46
C LYS A 304 20.29 -16.59 21.00
N GLU A 305 20.93 -17.51 20.28
CA GLU A 305 22.30 -17.36 19.78
C GLU A 305 22.41 -16.22 18.76
N GLU A 306 21.39 -16.07 17.92
CA GLU A 306 21.32 -15.05 16.86
C GLU A 306 20.56 -13.79 17.32
N ARG A 307 20.01 -13.80 18.55
CA ARG A 307 19.17 -12.75 19.16
C ARG A 307 18.01 -12.28 18.27
N LYS A 308 17.45 -13.16 17.44
CA LYS A 308 16.39 -12.81 16.48
C LYS A 308 15.27 -13.84 16.39
N TRP A 309 14.10 -13.39 15.97
CA TRP A 309 12.98 -14.24 15.60
C TRP A 309 13.19 -14.81 14.20
N VAL A 310 12.98 -16.12 14.05
CA VAL A 310 13.11 -16.83 12.77
C VAL A 310 11.75 -17.45 12.43
N PRO A 311 11.26 -17.28 11.18
CA PRO A 311 10.01 -17.88 10.77
C PRO A 311 10.15 -19.40 10.62
N MET A 312 9.10 -20.12 11.01
CA MET A 312 8.96 -21.56 10.93
C MET A 312 7.58 -21.91 10.37
N ASN A 313 7.44 -23.06 9.70
CA ASN A 313 6.15 -23.58 9.22
C ASN A 313 5.28 -22.54 8.47
N ASP A 314 5.88 -21.79 7.54
CA ASP A 314 5.18 -20.72 6.84
C ASP A 314 4.18 -21.28 5.82
N ASN A 315 2.88 -21.13 6.13
CA ASN A 315 1.75 -21.51 5.28
C ASN A 315 1.02 -20.26 4.73
N SER A 316 1.67 -19.09 4.79
CA SER A 316 1.10 -17.83 4.34
C SER A 316 0.76 -17.89 2.85
N SER A 317 -0.46 -17.49 2.50
CA SER A 317 -0.96 -17.62 1.12
C SER A 317 -2.17 -16.74 0.88
N TRP A 318 -2.44 -16.47 -0.40
CA TRP A 318 -3.72 -15.93 -0.81
C TRP A 318 -4.82 -16.98 -0.60
N ARG A 319 -5.96 -16.53 -0.11
CA ARG A 319 -7.18 -17.31 0.13
C ARG A 319 -8.32 -16.68 -0.64
N ARG A 320 -9.13 -17.50 -1.28
CA ARG A 320 -10.33 -17.12 -2.01
C ARG A 320 -11.54 -17.51 -1.20
N VAL A 321 -12.48 -16.59 -1.10
CA VAL A 321 -13.77 -16.77 -0.43
C VAL A 321 -14.88 -16.52 -1.43
N GLU A 322 -15.79 -17.49 -1.53
CA GLU A 322 -16.98 -17.40 -2.35
C GLU A 322 -18.12 -18.14 -1.67
N LYS A 323 -19.36 -17.80 -2.04
CA LYS A 323 -20.55 -18.50 -1.57
C LYS A 323 -20.91 -19.58 -2.58
N ARG A 324 -20.90 -20.85 -2.16
CA ARG A 324 -21.37 -22.00 -2.94
C ARG A 324 -22.42 -22.74 -2.14
N ASP A 325 -23.56 -23.04 -2.77
CA ASP A 325 -24.67 -23.77 -2.16
C ASP A 325 -25.17 -23.16 -0.83
N GLY A 326 -25.08 -21.83 -0.70
CA GLY A 326 -25.50 -21.09 0.49
C GLY A 326 -24.45 -21.02 1.61
N GLU A 327 -23.33 -21.74 1.50
CA GLU A 327 -22.24 -21.74 2.47
C GLU A 327 -21.03 -20.92 2.01
N VAL A 328 -20.36 -20.27 2.95
CA VAL A 328 -19.11 -19.54 2.71
C VAL A 328 -17.97 -20.55 2.66
N GLN A 329 -17.35 -20.70 1.49
CA GLN A 329 -16.19 -21.57 1.29
C GLN A 329 -14.91 -20.76 1.19
N VAL A 330 -13.88 -21.22 1.88
CA VAL A 330 -12.53 -20.62 1.86
C VAL A 330 -11.57 -21.63 1.26
N ALA A 331 -10.92 -21.27 0.17
CA ALA A 331 -9.97 -22.13 -0.54
C ALA A 331 -8.62 -21.43 -0.72
N PRO A 332 -7.49 -22.16 -0.75
CA PRO A 332 -6.21 -21.59 -1.17
C PRO A 332 -6.30 -21.03 -2.61
N PHE A 333 -5.69 -19.88 -2.83
CA PHE A 333 -5.47 -19.29 -4.15
C PHE A 333 -3.96 -19.19 -4.37
N PHE A 334 -3.39 -20.12 -5.13
CA PHE A 334 -1.95 -20.19 -5.28
C PHE A 334 -1.44 -19.15 -6.30
N ILE A 335 -0.70 -18.18 -5.80
CA ILE A 335 0.09 -17.20 -6.55
C ILE A 335 1.52 -17.35 -6.03
N ARG A 336 2.51 -17.45 -6.93
CA ARG A 336 3.94 -17.44 -6.57
C ARG A 336 4.63 -16.26 -7.23
#